data_AF-A0A8C9M682-F1
#
_entry.id   AF-A0A8C9M682-F1
#
_cell.length_a   1.000
_cell.length_b   1.000
_cell.length_c   1.000
_cell.angle_alpha   90.00
_cell.angle_beta   90.00
_cell.angle_gamma   90.00
#
_symmetry.space_group_name_H-M   'P 1'
#
loop_
_entity.id
_entity.type
_entity.pdbx_description
1 polymer ?
#
loop_
_entity_poly.entity_id
_entity_poly.type
_entity_poly.pdbx_seq_one_letter_code
_entity_poly.pdbx_strand_id
1 'polypeptide(L)'
;MDASLAIKPVFERFQSVIITSGTLSPLDIYPKILDFHPVTMATFTMTLARVCLCPMIIGRGNDQVAISSKFETREDIAVIRNYGNLLLEMSAVVPDGIVAFFTSYQYMESTVASWYEQGILENIQRNKLLFIETQDGAETSVALEKYQEACENGRGAILLSVARGKGSEVHHYGRAVIMFGVPYVYTQSRILKARLEYLRDQFQIRENDFLTFDAMRHAAQCVGRAIRGKTDYGLMVFADKRFARADKRGKLPRWIQEHLTDANLNLTVDEGVQVAKYFLRQMAQPFHREDQLGLSLLSLEQLESEETLRRIEQIAQQL
;
A
#
# COMPACT_ATOMS: atom_id res chain seq x y z
N MET A 1 -5.68 -16.62 22.01
CA MET A 1 -4.73 -15.76 21.28
C MET A 1 -3.91 -16.55 20.29
N ASP A 2 -3.80 -17.86 20.49
CA ASP A 2 -3.25 -18.78 19.50
C ASP A 2 -4.08 -18.78 18.21
N ALA A 3 -3.42 -18.48 17.08
CA ALA A 3 -4.04 -18.53 15.77
C ALA A 3 -4.00 -19.94 15.17
N SER A 4 -3.10 -20.80 15.63
CA SER A 4 -2.94 -22.17 15.14
C SER A 4 -4.16 -23.04 15.43
N LEU A 5 -4.81 -22.87 16.58
CA LEU A 5 -5.93 -23.70 17.02
C LEU A 5 -7.12 -23.68 16.04
N ALA A 6 -7.37 -22.56 15.36
CA ALA A 6 -8.46 -22.44 14.40
C ALA A 6 -8.13 -23.10 13.05
N ILE A 7 -6.86 -23.04 12.62
CA ILE A 7 -6.42 -23.59 11.33
C ILE A 7 -5.97 -25.05 11.44
N LYS A 8 -5.64 -25.53 12.65
CA LYS A 8 -5.26 -26.92 12.94
C LYS A 8 -6.20 -27.97 12.32
N PRO A 9 -7.53 -27.91 12.47
CA PRO A 9 -8.42 -28.88 11.83
C PRO A 9 -8.39 -28.80 10.30
N VAL A 10 -8.03 -27.66 9.72
CA VAL A 10 -7.88 -27.51 8.26
C VAL A 10 -6.63 -28.25 7.79
N PHE A 11 -5.51 -28.08 8.49
CA PHE A 11 -4.27 -28.81 8.18
C PHE A 11 -4.37 -30.32 8.45
N GLU A 12 -5.18 -30.75 9.42
CA GLU A 12 -5.40 -32.18 9.69
C GLU A 12 -6.34 -32.85 8.68
N ARG A 13 -7.37 -32.13 8.19
CA ARG A 13 -8.38 -32.71 7.29
C ARG A 13 -7.97 -32.72 5.82
N PHE A 14 -7.25 -31.69 5.38
CA PHE A 14 -6.91 -31.53 3.97
C PHE A 14 -5.47 -31.97 3.70
N GLN A 15 -5.28 -32.68 2.59
CA GLN A 15 -3.96 -33.17 2.19
C GLN A 15 -2.99 -32.03 1.84
N SER A 16 -3.47 -30.98 1.18
CA SER A 16 -2.66 -29.81 0.82
C SER A 16 -3.49 -28.54 0.94
N VAL A 17 -2.93 -27.54 1.62
CA VAL A 17 -3.52 -26.22 1.81
C VAL A 17 -2.55 -25.20 1.24
N ILE A 18 -2.99 -24.42 0.27
CA ILE A 18 -2.16 -23.42 -0.40
C ILE A 18 -2.63 -22.03 0.05
N ILE A 19 -1.75 -21.30 0.72
CA ILE A 19 -2.00 -19.91 1.11
C ILE A 19 -1.35 -19.00 0.07
N THR A 20 -2.17 -18.21 -0.64
CA THR A 20 -1.68 -17.26 -1.65
C THR A 20 -2.18 -15.85 -1.35
N SER A 21 -1.31 -14.87 -1.49
CA SER A 21 -1.68 -13.46 -1.50
C SER A 21 -0.53 -12.64 -2.11
N GLY A 22 -0.87 -11.56 -2.83
CA GLY A 22 0.11 -10.70 -3.49
C GLY A 22 0.91 -9.80 -2.53
N THR A 23 0.59 -9.79 -1.24
CA THR A 23 1.19 -8.86 -0.27
C THR A 23 1.73 -9.53 0.99
N LEU A 24 1.90 -10.86 0.98
CA LEU A 24 2.51 -11.60 2.09
C LEU A 24 3.98 -11.21 2.21
N SER A 25 4.35 -10.54 3.31
CA SER A 25 5.73 -10.21 3.62
C SER A 25 5.91 -9.86 5.10
N PRO A 26 6.96 -10.36 5.78
CA PRO A 26 7.85 -11.45 5.36
C PRO A 26 7.14 -12.81 5.47
N LEU A 27 7.56 -13.82 4.67
CA LEU A 27 6.93 -15.15 4.68
C LEU A 27 7.22 -15.94 5.96
N ASP A 28 8.39 -15.74 6.58
CA ASP A 28 8.90 -16.52 7.72
C ASP A 28 8.03 -16.45 8.98
N ILE A 29 7.18 -15.42 9.09
CA ILE A 29 6.35 -15.21 10.28
C ILE A 29 5.06 -16.04 10.24
N TYR A 30 4.56 -16.42 9.05
CA TYR A 30 3.32 -17.18 8.92
C TYR A 30 3.46 -18.61 9.48
N PRO A 31 4.50 -19.39 9.13
CA PRO A 31 4.77 -20.69 9.73
C PRO A 31 4.83 -20.64 11.25
N LYS A 32 5.50 -19.62 11.80
CA LYS A 32 5.67 -19.42 13.25
C LYS A 32 4.36 -19.13 13.98
N ILE A 33 3.45 -18.36 13.38
CA ILE A 33 2.19 -17.94 14.03
C ILE A 33 1.10 -19.02 13.89
N LEU A 34 1.06 -19.71 12.76
CA LEU A 34 0.01 -20.67 12.43
C LEU A 34 0.39 -22.13 12.73
N ASP A 35 1.61 -22.36 13.24
CA ASP A 35 2.16 -23.68 13.60
C ASP A 35 2.09 -24.69 12.44
N PHE A 36 2.65 -24.32 11.29
CA PHE A 36 2.73 -25.21 10.13
C PHE A 36 4.11 -25.16 9.48
N HIS A 37 4.46 -26.24 8.79
CA HIS A 37 5.72 -26.37 8.06
C HIS A 37 5.40 -26.51 6.57
N PRO A 38 5.49 -25.41 5.79
CA PRO A 38 5.26 -25.47 4.36
C PRO A 38 6.38 -26.26 3.67
N VAL A 39 6.03 -27.00 2.62
CA VAL A 39 7.01 -27.61 1.70
C VAL A 39 7.68 -26.54 0.84
N THR A 40 6.92 -25.52 0.45
CA THR A 40 7.39 -24.42 -0.39
C THR A 40 7.02 -23.08 0.23
N MET A 41 8.02 -22.22 0.40
CA MET A 41 7.84 -20.79 0.68
C MET A 41 8.42 -20.04 -0.50
N ALA A 42 7.56 -19.61 -1.43
CA ALA A 42 8.00 -18.96 -2.66
C ALA A 42 7.59 -17.50 -2.67
N THR A 43 8.52 -16.63 -3.08
CA THR A 43 8.24 -15.25 -3.46
C THR A 43 8.54 -15.08 -4.95
N PHE A 44 7.58 -14.56 -5.69
CA PHE A 44 7.75 -14.29 -7.11
C PHE A 44 8.08 -12.80 -7.32
N THR A 45 9.21 -12.54 -7.98
CA THR A 45 9.59 -11.19 -8.41
C THR A 45 8.73 -10.76 -9.59
N MET A 46 8.35 -9.49 -9.62
CA MET A 46 7.51 -8.98 -10.69
C MET A 46 8.35 -8.69 -11.95
N THR A 47 8.20 -9.54 -12.96
CA THR A 47 8.85 -9.33 -14.26
C THR A 47 7.99 -8.43 -15.14
N LEU A 48 8.49 -7.21 -15.36
CA LEU A 48 7.83 -6.18 -16.15
C LEU A 48 8.65 -5.81 -17.39
N ALA A 49 7.97 -5.61 -18.52
CA ALA A 49 8.56 -4.98 -19.70
C ALA A 49 8.64 -3.45 -19.56
N ARG A 50 7.78 -2.87 -18.72
CA ARG A 50 7.70 -1.43 -18.43
C ARG A 50 7.51 -1.24 -16.94
N VAL A 51 8.11 -0.20 -16.35
CA VAL A 51 7.96 0.10 -14.92
C VAL A 51 6.53 0.61 -14.66
N CYS A 52 5.60 -0.31 -14.41
CA CYS A 52 4.19 -0.01 -14.21
C CYS A 52 3.87 0.57 -12.83
N LEU A 53 4.86 0.65 -11.94
CA LEU A 53 4.67 1.12 -10.58
C LEU A 53 5.79 2.03 -10.14
N CYS A 54 5.43 3.03 -9.34
CA CYS A 54 6.39 3.96 -8.78
C CYS A 54 6.10 4.10 -7.28
N PRO A 55 6.79 3.34 -6.43
CA PRO A 55 6.75 3.51 -5.00
C PRO A 55 7.71 4.62 -4.62
N MET A 56 7.21 5.57 -3.83
CA MET A 56 8.01 6.67 -3.31
C MET A 56 7.68 6.91 -1.84
N ILE A 57 8.69 7.30 -1.07
CA ILE A 57 8.52 7.65 0.34
C ILE A 57 8.69 9.15 0.48
N ILE A 58 7.59 9.84 0.75
CA ILE A 58 7.58 11.28 1.02
C ILE A 58 7.70 11.47 2.52
N GLY A 59 8.90 11.80 2.96
CA GLY A 59 9.27 11.90 4.38
C GLY A 59 9.44 13.33 4.88
N ARG A 60 9.38 14.32 3.99
CA ARG A 60 9.63 15.73 4.29
C ARG A 60 8.57 16.62 3.63
N GLY A 61 8.09 17.61 4.38
CA GLY A 61 7.27 18.70 3.88
C GLY A 61 8.08 19.67 3.02
N ASN A 62 7.38 20.58 2.34
CA ASN A 62 8.03 21.66 1.56
C ASN A 62 8.75 22.68 2.47
N ASP A 63 8.32 22.75 3.73
CA ASP A 63 8.98 23.48 4.83
C ASP A 63 10.13 22.68 5.50
N GLN A 64 10.53 21.54 4.92
CA GLN A 64 11.51 20.59 5.47
C GLN A 64 11.10 19.95 6.80
N VAL A 65 9.85 20.11 7.24
CA VAL A 65 9.34 19.42 8.44
C VAL A 65 9.26 17.93 8.17
N ALA A 66 9.73 17.12 9.12
CA ALA A 66 9.68 15.68 9.01
C ALA A 66 8.23 15.19 9.14
N ILE A 67 7.70 14.59 8.07
CA ILE A 67 6.34 14.06 8.05
C ILE A 67 6.32 12.75 8.83
N SER A 68 5.54 12.69 9.90
CA SER A 68 5.34 11.45 10.65
C SER A 68 4.04 11.42 11.43
N SER A 69 3.39 10.25 11.44
CA SER A 69 2.26 9.97 12.35
C SER A 69 2.72 9.26 13.62
N LYS A 70 3.78 9.74 14.28
CA LYS A 70 4.06 9.33 15.67
C LYS A 70 3.05 9.98 16.60
N PHE A 71 2.71 9.35 17.72
CA PHE A 71 1.68 9.84 18.63
C PHE A 71 1.91 11.31 19.03
N GLU A 72 3.15 11.67 19.37
CA GLU A 72 3.55 13.03 19.75
C GLU A 72 3.42 14.05 18.61
N THR A 73 3.55 13.63 17.35
CA THR A 73 3.59 14.53 16.19
C THR A 73 2.30 14.49 15.37
N ARG A 74 1.32 13.67 15.76
CA ARG A 74 0.06 13.50 15.01
C ARG A 74 -0.83 14.73 15.07
N GLU A 75 -0.84 15.42 16.20
CA GLU A 75 -1.62 16.65 16.42
C GLU A 75 -0.86 17.91 16.01
N ASP A 76 0.38 17.76 15.52
CA ASP A 76 1.16 18.89 15.02
C ASP A 76 0.53 19.45 13.75
N ILE A 77 0.08 20.70 13.84
CA ILE A 77 -0.57 21.45 12.78
C ILE A 77 0.33 21.51 11.53
N ALA A 78 1.65 21.58 11.70
CA ALA A 78 2.59 21.63 10.57
C ALA A 78 2.58 20.32 9.78
N VAL A 79 2.49 19.16 10.45
CA VAL A 79 2.43 17.85 9.80
C VAL A 79 1.10 17.67 9.07
N ILE A 80 -0.01 18.03 9.71
CA ILE A 80 -1.35 17.97 9.12
C ILE A 80 -1.43 18.87 7.87
N ARG A 81 -0.89 20.08 7.94
CA ARG A 81 -0.80 21.01 6.81
C ARG A 81 0.01 20.41 5.66
N ASN A 82 1.16 19.80 5.95
CA ASN A 82 1.99 19.15 4.93
C ASN A 82 1.29 17.95 4.27
N TYR A 83 0.48 17.19 5.01
CA TYR A 83 -0.38 16.16 4.41
C TYR A 83 -1.44 16.76 3.47
N GLY A 84 -2.02 17.90 3.84
CA GLY A 84 -2.98 18.63 3.01
C GLY A 84 -2.34 19.16 1.74
N ASN A 85 -1.15 19.76 1.85
CA ASN A 85 -0.37 20.23 0.70
C ASN A 85 0.01 19.08 -0.23
N LEU A 86 0.46 17.94 0.32
CA LEU A 86 0.73 16.74 -0.47
C LEU A 86 -0.51 16.29 -1.24
N LEU A 87 -1.67 16.20 -0.60
CA LEU A 87 -2.90 15.79 -1.27
C LEU A 87 -3.31 16.81 -2.35
N LEU A 88 -3.20 18.10 -2.06
CA LEU A 88 -3.52 19.18 -2.98
C LEU A 88 -2.65 19.14 -4.24
N GLU A 89 -1.32 19.07 -4.09
CA GLU A 89 -0.41 19.05 -5.24
C GLU A 89 -0.53 17.76 -6.05
N MET A 90 -0.72 16.61 -5.38
CA MET A 90 -0.96 15.34 -6.05
C MET A 90 -2.30 15.34 -6.80
N SER A 91 -3.34 15.98 -6.24
CA SER A 91 -4.64 16.12 -6.91
C SER A 91 -4.58 16.92 -8.21
N ALA A 92 -3.65 17.87 -8.32
CA ALA A 92 -3.45 18.64 -9.55
C ALA A 92 -2.70 17.86 -10.64
N VAL A 93 -1.99 16.79 -10.28
CA VAL A 93 -1.11 16.04 -11.20
C VAL A 93 -1.68 14.70 -11.61
N VAL A 94 -2.27 13.97 -10.67
CA VAL A 94 -2.72 12.61 -10.89
C VAL A 94 -4.08 12.63 -11.63
N PRO A 95 -4.22 11.94 -12.77
CA PRO A 95 -5.49 11.83 -13.47
C PRO A 95 -6.48 10.93 -12.72
N ASP A 96 -7.74 11.00 -13.08
CA ASP A 96 -8.80 10.11 -12.58
C ASP A 96 -8.92 10.16 -11.04
N GLY A 97 -8.68 9.03 -10.37
CA GLY A 97 -8.87 8.80 -8.94
C GLY A 97 -7.59 8.81 -8.10
N ILE A 98 -7.68 9.36 -6.89
CA ILE A 98 -6.68 9.17 -5.82
C ILE A 98 -7.35 8.46 -4.64
N VAL A 99 -6.70 7.47 -4.07
CA VAL A 99 -7.14 6.83 -2.83
C VAL A 99 -6.15 7.17 -1.72
N ALA A 100 -6.62 7.82 -0.66
CA ALA A 100 -5.81 8.25 0.46
C ALA A 100 -6.22 7.48 1.72
N PHE A 101 -5.29 6.68 2.24
CA PHE A 101 -5.51 5.86 3.43
C PHE A 101 -4.94 6.52 4.67
N PHE A 102 -5.77 6.71 5.68
CA PHE A 102 -5.39 7.19 7.00
C PHE A 102 -5.19 6.04 8.00
N THR A 103 -4.51 6.35 9.10
CA THR A 103 -4.23 5.36 10.16
C THR A 103 -5.46 4.98 11.00
N SER A 104 -6.44 5.87 11.16
CA SER A 104 -7.67 5.64 11.95
C SER A 104 -8.76 6.65 11.59
N TYR A 105 -10.03 6.32 11.86
CA TYR A 105 -11.17 7.23 11.62
C TYR A 105 -11.03 8.53 12.41
N GLN A 106 -10.71 8.45 13.71
CA GLN A 106 -10.49 9.65 14.55
C GLN A 106 -9.40 10.57 13.98
N TYR A 107 -8.31 9.98 13.47
CA TYR A 107 -7.24 10.76 12.85
C TYR A 107 -7.66 11.39 11.52
N MET A 108 -8.46 10.67 10.72
CA MET A 108 -9.01 11.19 9.47
C MET A 108 -9.97 12.35 9.74
N GLU A 109 -10.91 12.19 10.66
CA GLU A 109 -11.90 13.22 11.03
C GLU A 109 -11.22 14.50 11.53
N SER A 110 -10.27 14.38 12.46
CA SER A 110 -9.50 15.53 12.96
C SER A 110 -8.65 16.20 11.87
N THR A 111 -8.02 15.42 11.00
CA THR A 111 -7.23 15.96 9.88
C THR A 111 -8.10 16.71 8.88
N VAL A 112 -9.25 16.14 8.50
CA VAL A 112 -10.19 16.76 7.55
C VAL A 112 -10.81 18.02 8.15
N ALA A 113 -11.19 18.00 9.44
CA ALA A 113 -11.69 19.19 10.14
C ALA A 113 -10.66 20.34 10.11
N SER A 114 -9.39 20.03 10.41
CA SER A 114 -8.32 21.03 10.35
C SER A 114 -8.07 21.54 8.92
N TRP A 115 -8.16 20.67 7.90
CA TRP A 115 -8.04 21.09 6.50
C TRP A 115 -9.19 21.99 6.04
N TYR A 116 -10.38 21.82 6.61
CA TYR A 116 -11.51 22.72 6.38
C TYR A 116 -11.25 24.10 6.99
N GLU A 117 -10.85 24.16 8.27
CA GLU A 117 -10.52 25.43 8.95
C GLU A 117 -9.37 26.19 8.29
N GLN A 118 -8.37 25.47 7.75
CA GLN A 118 -7.24 26.06 7.04
C GLN A 118 -7.55 26.46 5.58
N GLY A 119 -8.74 26.16 5.06
CA GLY A 119 -9.13 26.44 3.68
C GLY A 119 -8.41 25.58 2.62
N ILE A 120 -7.76 24.48 3.01
CA ILE A 120 -7.07 23.57 2.09
C ILE A 120 -8.09 22.73 1.32
N LEU A 121 -9.16 22.30 2.00
CA LEU A 121 -10.16 21.40 1.44
C LEU A 121 -10.88 21.98 0.22
N GLU A 122 -11.16 23.28 0.22
CA GLU A 122 -11.76 23.98 -0.92
C GLU A 122 -10.88 23.91 -2.17
N ASN A 123 -9.56 24.06 -2.00
CA ASN A 123 -8.62 23.98 -3.11
C ASN A 123 -8.52 22.55 -3.66
N ILE A 124 -8.61 21.54 -2.80
CA ILE A 124 -8.67 20.13 -3.22
C ILE A 124 -9.96 19.88 -4.02
N GLN A 125 -11.10 20.40 -3.55
CA GLN A 125 -12.40 20.26 -4.21
C GLN A 125 -12.47 20.95 -5.58
N ARG A 126 -11.69 22.02 -5.79
CA ARG A 126 -11.53 22.65 -7.11
C ARG A 126 -10.86 21.70 -8.11
N ASN A 127 -9.95 20.85 -7.66
CA ASN A 127 -9.24 19.91 -8.51
C ASN A 127 -10.05 18.60 -8.73
N LYS A 128 -10.59 18.01 -7.66
CA LYS A 128 -11.29 16.71 -7.71
C LYS A 128 -12.41 16.63 -6.68
N LEU A 129 -13.42 15.81 -6.96
CA LEU A 129 -14.49 15.53 -5.99
C LEU A 129 -13.95 14.71 -4.82
N LEU A 130 -14.36 15.05 -3.60
CA LEU A 130 -13.87 14.40 -2.40
C LEU A 130 -14.98 13.55 -1.76
N PHE A 131 -14.65 12.29 -1.51
CA PHE A 131 -15.51 11.30 -0.85
C PHE A 131 -14.79 10.82 0.41
N ILE A 132 -15.51 10.78 1.53
CA ILE A 132 -14.96 10.40 2.83
C ILE A 132 -15.67 9.12 3.27
N GLU A 133 -14.90 8.11 3.64
CA GLU A 133 -15.42 6.89 4.25
C GLU A 133 -15.98 7.17 5.63
N THR A 134 -17.19 6.70 5.91
CA THR A 134 -17.78 6.72 7.26
C THR A 134 -17.78 5.30 7.84
N GLN A 135 -18.11 5.16 9.13
CA GLN A 135 -18.19 3.83 9.75
C GLN A 135 -19.45 3.07 9.32
N ASP A 136 -20.44 3.75 8.73
CA ASP A 136 -21.64 3.13 8.20
C ASP A 136 -21.36 2.46 6.85
N GLY A 137 -21.78 1.20 6.74
CA GLY A 137 -21.57 0.40 5.53
C GLY A 137 -22.43 0.85 4.36
N ALA A 138 -23.64 1.36 4.63
CA ALA A 138 -24.54 1.84 3.58
C ALA A 138 -23.99 3.13 2.96
N GLU A 139 -23.65 4.12 3.78
CA GLU A 139 -23.02 5.37 3.32
C GLU A 139 -21.71 5.13 2.59
N THR A 140 -20.86 4.24 3.09
CA THR A 140 -19.59 3.89 2.43
C THR A 140 -19.82 3.30 1.04
N SER A 141 -20.85 2.48 0.87
CA SER A 141 -21.20 1.89 -0.43
C SER A 141 -21.65 2.97 -1.42
N VAL A 142 -22.46 3.93 -0.97
CA VAL A 142 -22.90 5.08 -1.79
C VAL A 142 -21.71 5.98 -2.15
N ALA A 143 -20.84 6.29 -1.20
CA ALA A 143 -19.64 7.10 -1.44
C ALA A 143 -18.71 6.44 -2.45
N LEU A 144 -18.57 5.12 -2.39
CA LEU A 144 -17.79 4.34 -3.35
C LEU A 144 -18.40 4.36 -4.75
N GLU A 145 -19.70 4.12 -4.87
CA GLU A 145 -20.39 4.16 -6.17
C GLU A 145 -20.21 5.53 -6.84
N LYS A 146 -20.40 6.61 -6.07
CA LYS A 146 -20.18 7.99 -6.57
C LYS A 146 -18.72 8.30 -6.87
N TYR A 147 -17.77 7.73 -6.14
CA TYR A 147 -16.35 7.82 -6.47
C TYR A 147 -16.04 7.18 -7.82
N GLN A 148 -16.59 6.00 -8.10
CA GLN A 148 -16.40 5.31 -9.38
C GLN A 148 -17.02 6.09 -10.54
N GLU A 149 -18.29 6.52 -10.39
CA GLU A 149 -18.97 7.37 -11.37
C GLU A 149 -18.16 8.65 -11.66
N ALA A 150 -17.62 9.31 -10.64
CA ALA A 150 -16.84 10.55 -10.80
C ALA A 150 -15.49 10.32 -11.52
N CYS A 151 -14.88 9.15 -11.36
CA CYS A 151 -13.67 8.77 -12.09
C CYS A 151 -13.98 8.54 -13.58
N GLU A 152 -15.10 7.88 -13.89
CA GLU A 152 -15.49 7.56 -15.27
C GLU A 152 -16.01 8.78 -16.03
N ASN A 153 -16.67 9.71 -15.33
CA ASN A 153 -17.21 10.95 -15.92
C ASN A 153 -16.14 12.03 -16.18
N GLY A 154 -14.85 11.75 -15.94
CA GLY A 154 -13.73 12.63 -16.29
C GLY A 154 -13.46 13.82 -15.36
N ARG A 155 -14.26 14.01 -14.30
CA ARG A 155 -14.02 15.06 -13.29
C ARG A 155 -12.89 14.68 -12.33
N GLY A 156 -12.70 13.39 -12.09
CA GLY A 156 -11.74 12.86 -11.14
C GLY A 156 -12.23 12.95 -9.70
N ALA A 157 -11.76 12.02 -8.88
CA ALA A 157 -12.24 11.84 -7.51
C ALA A 157 -11.11 11.51 -6.54
N ILE A 158 -11.34 11.79 -5.27
CA ILE A 158 -10.44 11.44 -4.17
C ILE A 158 -11.27 10.73 -3.13
N LEU A 159 -10.84 9.52 -2.74
CA LEU A 159 -11.45 8.77 -1.67
C LEU A 159 -10.52 8.78 -0.45
N LEU A 160 -11.00 9.38 0.64
CA LEU A 160 -10.35 9.32 1.94
C LEU A 160 -10.91 8.12 2.71
N SER A 161 -10.05 7.16 3.01
CA SER A 161 -10.41 5.88 3.62
C SER A 161 -9.47 5.54 4.78
N VAL A 162 -9.82 4.56 5.60
CA VAL A 162 -8.96 4.07 6.69
C VAL A 162 -8.30 2.76 6.28
N ALA A 163 -6.98 2.64 6.50
CA ALA A 163 -6.20 1.46 6.10
C ALA A 163 -6.65 0.14 6.75
N ARG A 164 -7.40 0.22 7.85
CA ARG A 164 -7.99 -0.93 8.56
C ARG A 164 -9.52 -0.96 8.50
N GLY A 165 -10.12 -0.05 7.75
CA GLY A 165 -11.55 0.06 7.54
C GLY A 165 -12.05 -0.91 6.47
N LYS A 166 -13.38 -0.98 6.32
CA LYS A 166 -14.04 -1.82 5.31
C LYS A 166 -13.77 -1.30 3.89
N GLY A 167 -13.54 0.00 3.72
CA GLY A 167 -13.19 0.60 2.43
C GLY A 167 -11.88 0.06 1.85
N SER A 168 -10.95 -0.45 2.66
CA SER A 168 -9.66 -0.96 2.18
C SER A 168 -9.73 -2.14 1.20
N GLU A 169 -10.91 -2.77 1.03
CA GLU A 169 -11.10 -3.95 0.19
C GLU A 169 -11.58 -3.65 -1.25
N VAL A 170 -12.04 -2.43 -1.60
CA VAL A 170 -12.92 -2.24 -2.78
C VAL A 170 -12.47 -1.19 -3.83
N HIS A 171 -11.17 -0.89 -4.01
CA HIS A 171 -10.79 0.25 -4.86
C HIS A 171 -9.77 -0.09 -5.97
N HIS A 172 -10.27 -0.18 -7.20
CA HIS A 172 -9.50 -0.44 -8.42
C HIS A 172 -9.31 0.78 -9.35
N TYR A 173 -9.86 1.93 -8.97
CA TYR A 173 -9.93 3.11 -9.84
C TYR A 173 -8.93 4.21 -9.49
N GLY A 174 -8.08 3.99 -8.48
CA GLY A 174 -7.08 4.96 -8.04
C GLY A 174 -5.77 4.85 -8.83
N ARG A 175 -5.41 5.90 -9.58
CA ARG A 175 -4.11 6.03 -10.26
C ARG A 175 -2.97 6.31 -9.29
N ALA A 176 -3.29 6.93 -8.16
CA ALA A 176 -2.37 7.07 -7.05
C ALA A 176 -3.01 6.57 -5.75
N VAL A 177 -2.24 5.81 -4.98
CA VAL A 177 -2.58 5.45 -3.61
C VAL A 177 -1.60 6.17 -2.67
N ILE A 178 -2.15 6.98 -1.77
CA ILE A 178 -1.40 7.72 -0.77
C ILE A 178 -1.65 7.08 0.60
N MET A 179 -0.60 6.59 1.24
CA MET A 179 -0.64 6.04 2.59
C MET A 179 -0.20 7.11 3.58
N PHE A 180 -1.15 7.74 4.27
CA PHE A 180 -0.88 8.75 5.30
C PHE A 180 -0.48 8.09 6.61
N GLY A 181 0.83 8.15 6.91
CA GLY A 181 1.36 7.59 8.14
C GLY A 181 1.51 6.06 8.12
N VAL A 182 2.00 5.52 9.23
CA VAL A 182 2.13 4.06 9.42
C VAL A 182 0.92 3.53 10.20
N PRO A 183 0.14 2.57 9.67
CA PRO A 183 -1.12 2.11 10.26
C PRO A 183 -0.90 1.13 11.42
N TYR A 184 -0.33 1.61 12.51
CA TYR A 184 -0.21 0.85 13.76
C TYR A 184 -1.56 0.65 14.45
N VAL A 185 -1.78 -0.53 15.03
CA VAL A 185 -2.87 -0.75 15.98
C VAL A 185 -2.62 0.07 17.24
N TYR A 186 -3.68 0.50 17.90
CA TYR A 186 -3.62 1.13 19.20
C TYR A 186 -2.91 0.23 20.23
N THR A 187 -1.70 0.64 20.62
CA THR A 187 -0.76 -0.14 21.44
C THR A 187 -1.17 -0.26 22.90
N GLN A 188 -2.08 0.58 23.40
CA GLN A 188 -2.53 0.54 24.79
C GLN A 188 -3.69 -0.45 25.03
N SER A 189 -4.22 -1.08 23.98
CA SER A 189 -5.24 -2.12 24.11
C SER A 189 -4.73 -3.32 24.91
N ARG A 190 -5.47 -3.75 25.94
CA ARG A 190 -5.15 -4.93 26.76
C ARG A 190 -5.08 -6.21 25.93
N ILE A 191 -5.96 -6.34 24.92
CA ILE A 191 -6.00 -7.51 24.03
C ILE A 191 -4.69 -7.61 23.24
N LEU A 192 -4.20 -6.48 22.73
CA LEU A 192 -2.95 -6.46 21.97
C LEU A 192 -1.75 -6.75 22.86
N LYS A 193 -1.68 -6.17 24.07
CA LYS A 193 -0.60 -6.45 25.03
C LYS A 193 -0.53 -7.93 25.39
N ALA A 194 -1.65 -8.53 25.75
CA ALA A 194 -1.70 -9.95 26.08
C ALA A 194 -1.36 -10.84 24.86
N ARG A 195 -1.74 -10.42 23.63
CA ARG A 195 -1.32 -11.13 22.41
C ARG A 195 0.20 -11.02 22.18
N LEU A 196 0.79 -9.86 22.42
CA LEU A 196 2.22 -9.63 22.30
C LEU A 196 3.00 -10.47 23.33
N GLU A 197 2.52 -10.54 24.58
CA GLU A 197 3.06 -11.42 25.62
C GLU A 197 3.01 -12.89 25.19
N TYR A 198 1.86 -13.36 24.68
CA TYR A 198 1.72 -14.72 24.16
C TYR A 198 2.71 -15.04 23.03
N LEU A 199 2.83 -14.13 22.05
CA LEU A 199 3.74 -14.29 20.91
C LEU A 199 5.21 -14.31 21.33
N ARG A 200 5.57 -13.55 22.36
CA ARG A 200 6.91 -13.52 22.94
C ARG A 200 7.22 -14.82 23.67
N ASP A 201 6.31 -15.28 24.52
CA ASP A 201 6.56 -16.39 25.44
C ASP A 201 6.49 -17.75 24.73
N GLN A 202 5.56 -17.95 23.79
CA GLN A 202 5.38 -19.23 23.09
C GLN A 202 6.15 -19.32 21.77
N PHE A 203 6.18 -18.25 20.97
CA PHE A 203 6.73 -18.27 19.60
C PHE A 203 8.04 -17.48 19.44
N GLN A 204 8.57 -16.90 20.52
CA GLN A 204 9.82 -16.11 20.53
C GLN A 204 9.79 -14.91 19.55
N ILE A 205 8.60 -14.36 19.27
CA ILE A 205 8.44 -13.20 18.40
C ILE A 205 8.51 -11.93 19.25
N ARG A 206 9.47 -11.04 18.93
CA ARG A 206 9.60 -9.75 19.62
C ARG A 206 8.40 -8.86 19.35
N GLU A 207 8.00 -8.09 20.35
CA GLU A 207 6.80 -7.24 20.28
C GLU A 207 6.87 -6.22 19.12
N ASN A 208 8.00 -5.53 19.00
CA ASN A 208 8.21 -4.55 17.93
C ASN A 208 8.24 -5.19 16.53
N ASP A 209 8.66 -6.45 16.42
CA ASP A 209 8.67 -7.17 15.16
C ASP A 209 7.26 -7.47 14.66
N PHE A 210 6.40 -7.94 15.56
CA PHE A 210 4.98 -8.18 15.27
C PHE A 210 4.24 -6.88 14.94
N LEU A 211 4.45 -5.82 15.72
CA LEU A 211 3.80 -4.52 15.47
C LEU A 211 4.20 -3.95 14.09
N THR A 212 5.47 -4.04 13.74
CA THR A 212 5.96 -3.56 12.45
C THR A 212 5.48 -4.46 11.30
N PHE A 213 5.46 -5.78 11.50
CA PHE A 213 4.89 -6.72 10.54
C PHE A 213 3.42 -6.40 10.25
N ASP A 214 2.60 -6.29 11.29
CA ASP A 214 1.17 -6.04 11.12
C ASP A 214 0.92 -4.68 10.45
N ALA A 215 1.68 -3.64 10.80
CA ALA A 215 1.57 -2.33 10.15
C ALA A 215 1.97 -2.37 8.66
N MET A 216 3.08 -3.02 8.31
CA MET A 216 3.53 -3.10 6.91
C MET A 216 2.62 -3.99 6.07
N ARG A 217 2.06 -5.06 6.65
CA ARG A 217 1.07 -5.91 5.98
C ARG A 217 -0.16 -5.12 5.56
N HIS A 218 -0.74 -4.33 6.47
CA HIS A 218 -1.90 -3.49 6.13
C HIS A 218 -1.54 -2.38 5.14
N ALA A 219 -0.40 -1.72 5.32
CA ALA A 219 0.05 -0.67 4.39
C ALA A 219 0.23 -1.22 2.97
N ALA A 220 0.91 -2.36 2.82
CA ALA A 220 1.11 -3.03 1.55
C ALA A 220 -0.20 -3.56 0.95
N GLN A 221 -1.11 -4.07 1.78
CA GLN A 221 -2.43 -4.54 1.33
C GLN A 221 -3.24 -3.41 0.70
N CYS A 222 -3.23 -2.22 1.29
CA CYS A 222 -3.91 -1.05 0.74
C CYS A 222 -3.22 -0.53 -0.53
N VAL A 223 -1.90 -0.37 -0.48
CA VAL A 223 -1.11 0.17 -1.61
C VAL A 223 -1.10 -0.78 -2.81
N GLY A 224 -1.07 -2.09 -2.56
CA GLY A 224 -1.08 -3.12 -3.59
C GLY A 224 -2.37 -3.22 -4.39
N ARG A 225 -3.41 -2.45 -4.02
CA ARG A 225 -4.65 -2.35 -4.82
C ARG A 225 -4.55 -1.41 -6.01
N ALA A 226 -3.51 -0.58 -6.06
CA ALA A 226 -3.30 0.41 -7.13
C ALA A 226 -3.08 -0.22 -8.53
N ILE A 227 -2.77 -1.52 -8.60
CA ILE A 227 -2.37 -2.18 -9.85
C ILE A 227 -3.14 -3.47 -10.01
N ARG A 228 -3.74 -3.66 -11.19
CA ARG A 228 -4.46 -4.89 -11.54
C ARG A 228 -3.71 -5.80 -12.50
N GLY A 229 -2.85 -5.24 -13.36
CA GLY A 229 -2.18 -6.00 -14.41
C GLY A 229 -1.02 -5.24 -15.02
N LYS A 230 -0.33 -5.86 -15.97
CA LYS A 230 0.90 -5.31 -16.56
C LYS A 230 0.65 -4.13 -17.51
N THR A 231 -0.57 -3.98 -18.03
CA THR A 231 -0.98 -2.82 -18.83
C THR A 231 -1.39 -1.63 -17.97
N ASP A 232 -1.71 -1.89 -16.70
CA ASP A 232 -2.12 -0.88 -15.74
C ASP A 232 -0.89 -0.21 -15.13
N TYR A 233 -1.08 0.96 -14.54
CA TYR A 233 -0.02 1.66 -13.83
C TYR A 233 -0.57 2.37 -12.60
N GLY A 234 0.25 2.39 -11.55
CA GLY A 234 -0.14 2.92 -10.25
C GLY A 234 1.01 3.63 -9.55
N LEU A 235 0.72 4.84 -9.05
CA LEU A 235 1.61 5.58 -8.17
C LEU A 235 1.37 5.17 -6.73
N MET A 236 2.43 4.86 -5.99
CA MET A 236 2.35 4.35 -4.62
C MET A 236 3.12 5.28 -3.69
N VAL A 237 2.42 6.16 -2.98
CA VAL A 237 3.03 7.18 -2.14
C VAL A 237 2.93 6.77 -0.67
N PHE A 238 4.08 6.63 -0.01
CA PHE A 238 4.16 6.40 1.43
C PHE A 238 4.52 7.72 2.13
N ALA A 239 3.53 8.36 2.74
CA ALA A 239 3.66 9.68 3.37
C ALA A 239 4.02 9.55 4.87
N ASP A 240 5.23 9.06 5.15
CA ASP A 240 5.84 9.06 6.47
C ASP A 240 7.33 8.74 6.37
N LYS A 241 8.18 9.54 7.03
CA LYS A 241 9.62 9.28 7.10
C LYS A 241 9.97 7.89 7.64
N ARG A 242 9.10 7.29 8.47
CA ARG A 242 9.34 5.97 9.08
C ARG A 242 9.42 4.85 8.05
N PHE A 243 8.75 4.95 6.90
CA PHE A 243 8.83 3.92 5.84
C PHE A 243 10.24 3.81 5.25
N ALA A 244 11.06 4.86 5.32
CA ALA A 244 12.44 4.84 4.83
C ALA A 244 13.39 4.01 5.71
N ARG A 245 12.99 3.68 6.95
CA ARG A 245 13.83 2.87 7.84
C ARG A 245 13.88 1.43 7.37
N ALA A 246 15.06 0.83 7.42
CA ALA A 246 15.31 -0.54 6.95
C ALA A 246 14.39 -1.59 7.60
N ASP A 247 14.05 -1.44 8.88
CA ASP A 247 13.17 -2.36 9.62
C ASP A 247 11.74 -2.43 9.06
N LYS A 248 11.28 -1.35 8.42
CA LYS A 248 9.94 -1.23 7.84
C LYS A 248 9.98 -1.51 6.35
N ARG A 249 10.91 -0.86 5.64
CA ARG A 249 11.15 -1.05 4.21
C ARG A 249 11.36 -2.52 3.87
N GLY A 250 12.17 -3.23 4.66
CA GLY A 250 12.46 -4.66 4.44
C GLY A 250 11.26 -5.60 4.64
N LYS A 251 10.18 -5.13 5.27
CA LYS A 251 8.94 -5.90 5.46
C LYS A 251 7.86 -5.58 4.41
N LEU A 252 8.12 -4.68 3.47
CA LEU A 252 7.25 -4.53 2.30
C LEU A 252 7.37 -5.77 1.39
N PRO A 253 6.40 -6.08 0.53
CA PRO A 253 6.55 -7.12 -0.47
C PRO A 253 7.72 -6.84 -1.41
N ARG A 254 8.44 -7.89 -1.79
CA ARG A 254 9.65 -7.80 -2.62
C ARG A 254 9.42 -7.04 -3.94
N TRP A 255 8.31 -7.31 -4.61
CA TRP A 255 7.95 -6.65 -5.87
C TRP A 255 7.75 -5.13 -5.74
N ILE A 256 7.48 -4.60 -4.54
CA ILE A 256 7.47 -3.15 -4.28
C ILE A 256 8.90 -2.66 -4.00
N GLN A 257 9.66 -3.41 -3.20
CA GLN A 257 11.02 -3.04 -2.81
C GLN A 257 11.96 -2.93 -4.02
N GLU A 258 11.85 -3.84 -5.01
CA GLU A 258 12.68 -3.85 -6.22
C GLU A 258 12.56 -2.58 -7.07
N HIS A 259 11.43 -1.87 -6.98
CA HIS A 259 11.19 -0.62 -7.70
C HIS A 259 11.27 0.62 -6.81
N LEU A 260 11.54 0.44 -5.51
CA LEU A 260 11.78 1.54 -4.58
C LEU A 260 13.24 1.95 -4.67
N THR A 261 13.55 2.83 -5.62
CA THR A 261 14.91 3.35 -5.82
C THR A 261 15.36 4.20 -4.64
N ASP A 262 16.68 4.25 -4.38
CA ASP A 262 17.22 5.09 -3.32
C ASP A 262 16.99 6.59 -3.55
N ALA A 263 16.86 7.03 -4.81
CA ALA A 263 16.46 8.38 -5.16
C ALA A 263 15.03 8.70 -4.70
N ASN A 264 14.13 7.71 -4.72
CA ASN A 264 12.74 7.85 -4.26
C ASN A 264 12.59 7.65 -2.74
N LEU A 265 13.72 7.54 -2.02
CA LEU A 265 13.74 7.38 -0.58
C LEU A 265 13.75 8.74 0.10
N ASN A 266 12.73 9.02 0.91
CA ASN A 266 12.65 10.25 1.73
C ASN A 266 12.67 11.55 0.89
N LEU A 267 11.85 11.57 -0.16
CA LEU A 267 11.57 12.75 -0.97
C LEU A 267 10.84 13.84 -0.18
N THR A 268 10.98 15.08 -0.65
CA THR A 268 10.07 16.19 -0.32
C THR A 268 8.76 16.07 -1.11
N VAL A 269 7.74 16.87 -0.75
CA VAL A 269 6.45 16.87 -1.46
C VAL A 269 6.66 17.30 -2.92
N ASP A 270 7.33 18.43 -3.17
CA ASP A 270 7.60 18.94 -4.51
C ASP A 270 8.38 17.94 -5.40
N GLU A 271 9.43 17.32 -4.86
CA GLU A 271 10.20 16.30 -5.59
C GLU A 271 9.33 15.08 -5.91
N GLY A 272 8.52 14.62 -4.96
CA GLY A 272 7.56 13.53 -5.17
C GLY A 272 6.56 13.84 -6.28
N VAL A 273 6.07 15.07 -6.32
CA VAL A 273 5.15 15.55 -7.37
C VAL A 273 5.84 15.62 -8.73
N GLN A 274 7.12 16.01 -8.79
CA GLN A 274 7.89 15.99 -10.04
C GLN A 274 8.12 14.56 -10.55
N VAL A 275 8.46 13.63 -9.67
CA VAL A 275 8.57 12.19 -9.99
C VAL A 275 7.23 11.66 -10.48
N ALA A 276 6.13 12.02 -9.84
CA ALA A 276 4.77 11.66 -10.28
C ALA A 276 4.45 12.18 -11.68
N LYS A 277 4.74 13.46 -11.97
CA LYS A 277 4.55 14.05 -13.30
C LYS A 277 5.35 13.30 -14.37
N TYR A 278 6.62 13.01 -14.09
CA TYR A 278 7.49 12.28 -15.01
C TYR A 278 6.95 10.86 -15.26
N PHE A 279 6.64 10.13 -14.19
CA PHE A 279 6.10 8.77 -14.26
C PHE A 279 4.81 8.72 -15.09
N LEU A 280 3.83 9.57 -14.80
CA LEU A 280 2.55 9.58 -15.49
C LEU A 280 2.69 9.92 -16.98
N ARG A 281 3.58 10.86 -17.34
CA ARG A 281 3.86 11.18 -18.74
C ARG A 281 4.49 10.03 -19.52
N GLN A 282 5.41 9.29 -18.91
CA GLN A 282 6.01 8.11 -19.53
C GLN A 282 4.99 6.97 -19.66
N MET A 283 4.16 6.77 -18.63
CA MET A 283 3.18 5.66 -18.62
C MET A 283 1.95 5.90 -19.50
N ALA A 284 1.62 7.16 -19.79
CA ALA A 284 0.52 7.54 -20.68
C ALA A 284 0.81 7.29 -22.16
N GLN A 285 2.04 6.94 -22.54
CA GLN A 285 2.37 6.55 -23.91
C GLN A 285 1.68 5.23 -24.29
N PRO A 286 1.30 5.04 -25.57
CA PRO A 286 0.70 3.80 -26.02
C PRO A 286 1.64 2.64 -25.74
N PHE A 287 1.13 1.61 -25.07
CA PHE A 287 1.87 0.40 -24.73
C PHE A 287 1.13 -0.79 -25.31
N HIS A 288 1.65 -1.30 -26.41
CA HIS A 288 1.00 -2.35 -27.17
C HIS A 288 1.37 -3.73 -26.65
N ARG A 289 0.61 -4.74 -27.10
CA ARG A 289 0.87 -6.13 -26.74
C ARG A 289 2.24 -6.59 -27.24
N GLU A 290 2.68 -6.10 -28.39
CA GLU A 290 3.97 -6.45 -29.00
C GLU A 290 5.15 -6.09 -28.09
N ASP A 291 5.06 -4.96 -27.38
CA ASP A 291 6.10 -4.50 -26.44
C ASP A 291 6.24 -5.43 -25.21
N GLN A 292 5.24 -6.28 -24.97
CA GLN A 292 5.23 -7.22 -23.86
C GLN A 292 5.79 -8.59 -24.23
N LEU A 293 5.75 -8.96 -25.52
CA LEU A 293 6.15 -10.28 -26.00
C LEU A 293 7.63 -10.54 -25.74
N GLY A 294 7.96 -11.73 -25.23
CA GLY A 294 9.32 -12.15 -24.88
C GLY A 294 9.84 -11.63 -23.53
N LEU A 295 9.19 -10.65 -22.90
CA LEU A 295 9.57 -10.16 -21.56
C LEU A 295 8.51 -10.49 -20.52
N SER A 296 7.34 -9.89 -20.69
CA SER A 296 6.26 -9.95 -19.70
C SER A 296 5.06 -10.77 -20.15
N LEU A 297 4.99 -11.11 -21.44
CA LEU A 297 4.04 -12.00 -22.07
C LEU A 297 4.84 -13.02 -22.90
N LEU A 298 4.45 -14.30 -22.83
CA LEU A 298 5.12 -15.38 -23.58
C LEU A 298 4.14 -15.99 -24.59
N SER A 299 4.61 -16.24 -25.81
CA SER A 299 3.88 -17.02 -26.81
C SER A 299 4.10 -18.52 -26.62
N LEU A 300 3.32 -19.35 -27.32
CA LEU A 300 3.44 -20.81 -27.25
C LEU A 300 4.84 -21.27 -27.66
N GLU A 301 5.36 -20.78 -28.79
CA GLU A 301 6.69 -21.11 -29.29
C GLU A 301 7.80 -20.65 -28.34
N GLN A 302 7.62 -19.52 -27.64
CA GLN A 302 8.59 -19.02 -26.66
C GLN A 302 8.65 -19.88 -25.39
N LEU A 303 7.57 -20.58 -25.03
CA LEU A 303 7.55 -21.47 -23.87
C LEU A 303 8.37 -22.75 -24.10
N GLU A 304 8.50 -23.20 -25.35
CA GLU A 304 9.28 -24.38 -25.72
C GLU A 304 10.79 -24.11 -25.74
N SER A 305 11.20 -22.83 -25.71
CA SER A 305 12.61 -22.45 -25.67
C SER A 305 13.25 -22.74 -24.30
N GLU A 306 14.39 -23.45 -24.31
CA GLU A 306 15.18 -23.72 -23.11
C GLU A 306 15.64 -22.42 -22.40
N GLU A 307 15.87 -21.34 -23.15
CA GLU A 307 16.26 -20.05 -22.58
C GLU A 307 15.15 -19.46 -21.69
N THR A 308 13.90 -19.59 -22.12
CA THR A 308 12.72 -19.14 -21.37
C THR A 308 12.56 -19.96 -20.09
N LEU A 309 12.75 -21.28 -20.17
CA LEU A 309 12.69 -22.17 -19.00
C LEU A 309 13.74 -21.77 -17.95
N ARG A 310 15.00 -21.56 -18.36
CA ARG A 310 16.06 -21.07 -17.47
C ARG A 310 15.72 -19.72 -16.84
N ARG A 311 15.09 -18.82 -17.59
CA ARG A 311 14.66 -17.52 -17.06
C ARG A 311 13.53 -17.67 -16.03
N ILE A 312 12.57 -18.55 -16.26
CA ILE A 312 11.48 -18.82 -15.30
C ILE A 312 12.04 -19.37 -13.99
N GLU A 313 13.01 -20.28 -14.06
CA GLU A 313 13.70 -20.82 -12.88
C GLU A 313 14.39 -19.73 -12.04
N GLN A 314 14.93 -18.68 -12.67
CA GLN A 314 15.56 -17.56 -11.96
C GLN A 314 14.57 -16.59 -11.29
N ILE A 315 13.35 -16.48 -11.84
CA ILE A 315 12.33 -15.54 -11.34
C ILE A 315 11.68 -16.06 -10.04
N ALA A 316 11.50 -17.37 -9.93
CA ALA A 316 10.94 -17.99 -8.74
C ALA A 316 12.02 -18.18 -7.68
N GLN A 317 11.93 -17.46 -6.57
CA GLN A 317 12.86 -17.64 -5.45
C GLN A 317 12.14 -18.26 -4.27
N GLN A 318 12.71 -19.36 -3.76
CA GLN A 318 12.28 -19.96 -2.51
C GLN A 318 13.03 -19.28 -1.35
N LEU A 319 12.30 -19.05 -0.26
CA LEU A 319 12.81 -18.56 1.02
C LEU A 319 13.12 -19.72 1.96
#